data_AF-A0A250KV49-F1
#
_entry.id   AF-A0A250KV49-F1
#
_cell.length_a   1.000
_cell.length_b   1.000
_cell.length_c   1.000
_cell.angle_alpha   90.00
_cell.angle_beta   90.00
_cell.angle_gamma   90.00
#
_symmetry.space_group_name_H-M   'P 1'
#
loop_
_entity.id
_entity.type
_entity.pdbx_description
1 polymer ?
#
loop_
_entity_poly.entity_id
_entity_poly.type
_entity_poly.pdbx_seq_one_letter_code
_entity_poly.pdbx_strand_id
1 'polypeptide(L)'
;MELHFHSSVEYMNHVIELAPSELNDWLDAILNNRSYAPKNFNWLGLAEILARRALETRSLQWAHLAIRVYEYRARSADKDERDSLLCSEMRVRVHFIKQFGLSKEDGLLDINTVVSWFMENTDCSLEWAKNVSDNWLDKLQKGEITIETINALRKIKNRINIVKSLDSLGFLDGYPEVRQWIALSSQLP
;
A
#
# COMPACT_ATOMS: atom_id res chain seq x y z
N MET A 1 -2.06 -2.69 -36.19
CA MET A 1 -2.05 -4.16 -36.15
C MET A 1 -2.67 -4.54 -34.82
N GLU A 2 -3.94 -4.94 -34.81
CA GLU A 2 -4.63 -5.30 -33.56
C GLU A 2 -4.12 -6.67 -33.10
N LEU A 3 -3.48 -6.72 -31.93
CA LEU A 3 -3.10 -7.97 -31.29
C LEU A 3 -4.36 -8.62 -30.71
N HIS A 4 -4.78 -9.76 -31.27
CA HIS A 4 -5.86 -10.56 -30.73
C HIS A 4 -5.35 -11.47 -29.62
N PHE A 5 -5.64 -11.12 -28.37
CA PHE A 5 -5.35 -11.94 -27.20
C PHE A 5 -6.53 -12.86 -26.89
N HIS A 6 -6.27 -14.15 -26.67
CA HIS A 6 -7.31 -15.17 -26.45
C HIS A 6 -7.62 -15.35 -24.95
N SER A 7 -6.79 -14.78 -24.06
CA SER A 7 -7.02 -14.78 -22.61
C SER A 7 -6.43 -13.57 -21.89
N SER A 8 -6.92 -13.27 -20.68
CA SER A 8 -6.32 -12.26 -19.79
C SER A 8 -4.86 -12.61 -19.41
N VAL A 9 -4.50 -13.90 -19.41
CA VAL A 9 -3.14 -14.36 -19.07
C VAL A 9 -2.17 -14.05 -20.21
N GLU A 10 -2.56 -14.31 -21.47
CA GLU A 10 -1.76 -13.93 -22.63
C GLU A 10 -1.56 -12.41 -22.72
N TYR A 11 -2.63 -11.65 -22.43
CA TYR A 11 -2.54 -10.19 -22.36
C TYR A 11 -1.58 -9.73 -21.26
N MET A 12 -1.67 -10.34 -20.06
CA MET A 12 -0.77 -10.05 -18.95
C MET A 12 0.70 -10.36 -19.31
N ASN A 13 0.97 -11.51 -19.91
CA ASN A 13 2.32 -11.89 -20.34
C ASN A 13 2.89 -10.90 -21.37
N HIS A 14 2.06 -10.39 -22.29
CA HIS A 14 2.50 -9.36 -23.21
C HIS A 14 2.84 -8.04 -22.50
N VAL A 15 1.96 -7.59 -21.60
CA VAL A 15 2.12 -6.32 -20.87
C VAL A 15 3.39 -6.31 -20.02
N ILE A 16 3.74 -7.42 -19.37
CA ILE A 16 4.94 -7.49 -18.51
C ILE A 16 6.26 -7.51 -19.30
N GLU A 17 6.23 -7.82 -20.60
CA GLU A 17 7.41 -7.81 -21.47
C GLU A 17 7.70 -6.42 -22.07
N LEU A 18 6.77 -5.48 -21.97
CA LEU A 18 6.95 -4.10 -22.43
C LEU A 18 8.13 -3.42 -21.72
N ALA A 19 8.79 -2.48 -22.39
CA ALA A 19 9.75 -1.59 -21.74
C ALA A 19 9.03 -0.61 -20.78
N PRO A 20 9.72 -0.01 -19.78
CA PRO A 20 9.09 0.92 -18.85
C PRO A 20 8.33 2.06 -19.54
N SER A 21 8.90 2.67 -20.59
CA SER A 21 8.27 3.75 -21.34
C SER A 21 7.00 3.28 -22.05
N GLU A 22 7.03 2.11 -22.68
CA GLU A 22 5.87 1.55 -23.39
C GLU A 22 4.74 1.18 -22.43
N LEU A 23 5.09 0.61 -21.27
CA LEU A 23 4.12 0.33 -20.22
C LEU A 23 3.54 1.62 -19.63
N ASN A 24 4.35 2.66 -19.48
CA ASN A 24 3.91 3.98 -19.04
C ASN A 24 2.88 4.57 -20.01
N ASP A 25 3.19 4.54 -21.31
CA ASP A 25 2.29 5.01 -22.37
C ASP A 25 0.98 4.18 -22.42
N TRP A 26 1.08 2.86 -22.23
CA TRP A 26 -0.08 1.98 -22.13
C TRP A 26 -0.96 2.33 -20.92
N LEU A 27 -0.36 2.52 -19.73
CA LEU A 27 -1.09 2.98 -18.53
C LEU A 27 -1.73 4.35 -18.75
N ASP A 28 -1.02 5.28 -19.39
CA ASP A 28 -1.55 6.60 -19.72
C ASP A 28 -2.74 6.52 -20.68
N ALA A 29 -2.69 5.61 -21.67
CA ALA A 29 -3.81 5.39 -22.56
C ALA A 29 -5.04 4.86 -21.79
N ILE A 30 -4.86 3.95 -20.85
CA ILE A 30 -5.97 3.43 -20.02
C ILE A 30 -6.52 4.51 -19.10
N LEU A 31 -5.66 5.25 -18.40
CA LEU A 31 -6.06 6.31 -17.47
C LEU A 31 -6.82 7.45 -18.16
N ASN A 32 -6.50 7.73 -19.42
CA ASN A 32 -7.17 8.76 -20.22
C ASN A 32 -8.33 8.21 -21.06
N ASN A 33 -8.83 7.00 -20.78
CA ASN A 33 -9.91 6.33 -21.51
C ASN A 33 -9.67 6.22 -23.03
N ARG A 34 -8.40 6.19 -23.46
CA ARG A 34 -7.98 5.99 -24.86
C ARG A 34 -7.73 4.51 -25.19
N SER A 35 -7.66 3.66 -24.18
CA SER A 35 -7.51 2.21 -24.29
C SER A 35 -8.21 1.51 -23.11
N TYR A 36 -8.34 0.19 -23.19
CA TYR A 36 -8.99 -0.62 -22.16
C TYR A 36 -8.19 -1.90 -21.91
N ALA A 37 -8.04 -2.28 -20.65
CA ALA A 37 -7.61 -3.62 -20.29
C ALA A 37 -8.80 -4.61 -20.38
N PRO A 38 -8.55 -5.92 -20.55
CA PRO A 38 -9.60 -6.93 -20.45
C PRO A 38 -10.41 -6.83 -19.15
N LYS A 39 -11.71 -7.16 -19.19
CA LYS A 39 -12.64 -7.02 -18.05
C LYS A 39 -12.13 -7.66 -16.75
N ASN A 40 -11.44 -8.80 -16.85
CA ASN A 40 -10.89 -9.56 -15.72
C ASN A 40 -9.36 -9.48 -15.70
N PHE A 41 -8.78 -8.33 -16.04
CA PHE A 41 -7.34 -8.14 -16.01
C PHE A 41 -6.81 -8.11 -14.57
N ASN A 42 -5.73 -8.85 -14.31
CA ASN A 42 -5.15 -8.98 -12.98
C ASN A 42 -4.23 -7.80 -12.64
N TRP A 43 -4.86 -6.66 -12.32
CA TRP A 43 -4.15 -5.42 -11.94
C TRP A 43 -3.23 -5.58 -10.75
N LEU A 44 -3.64 -6.34 -9.73
CA LEU A 44 -2.83 -6.56 -8.53
C LEU A 44 -1.57 -7.37 -8.88
N GLY A 45 -1.71 -8.45 -9.64
CA GLY A 45 -0.58 -9.24 -10.12
C GLY A 45 0.38 -8.42 -10.98
N LEU A 46 -0.13 -7.48 -11.79
CA LEU A 46 0.72 -6.54 -12.51
C LEU A 46 1.52 -5.67 -11.55
N ALA A 47 0.87 -5.00 -10.59
CA ALA A 47 1.57 -4.16 -9.61
C ALA A 47 2.67 -4.91 -8.85
N GLU A 48 2.41 -6.16 -8.43
CA GLU A 48 3.37 -7.02 -7.73
C GLU A 48 4.57 -7.40 -8.61
N ILE A 49 4.32 -7.76 -9.88
CA ILE A 49 5.39 -8.10 -10.84
C ILE A 49 6.27 -6.88 -11.11
N LEU A 50 5.67 -5.71 -11.32
CA LEU A 50 6.40 -4.45 -11.53
C LEU A 50 7.21 -4.08 -10.29
N ALA A 51 6.64 -4.24 -9.10
CA ALA A 51 7.34 -3.98 -7.86
C ALA A 51 8.56 -4.89 -7.67
N ARG A 52 8.40 -6.19 -7.96
CA ARG A 52 9.52 -7.13 -7.94
C ARG A 52 10.59 -6.76 -8.97
N ARG A 53 10.21 -6.43 -10.21
CA ARG A 53 11.15 -6.03 -11.27
C ARG A 53 11.92 -4.78 -10.90
N ALA A 54 11.28 -3.81 -10.24
CA ALA A 54 11.93 -2.61 -9.72
C ALA A 54 13.08 -2.96 -8.76
N LEU A 55 12.89 -3.95 -7.89
CA LEU A 55 13.90 -4.39 -6.93
C LEU A 55 15.03 -5.17 -7.59
N GLU A 56 14.69 -6.13 -8.45
CA GLU A 56 15.65 -6.97 -9.18
C GLU A 56 16.58 -6.12 -10.07
N THR A 57 16.01 -5.11 -10.73
CA THR A 57 16.76 -4.23 -11.65
C THR A 57 17.23 -2.93 -11.01
N ARG A 58 16.90 -2.70 -9.73
CA ARG A 58 17.15 -1.44 -9.00
C ARG A 58 16.70 -0.20 -9.77
N SER A 59 15.50 -0.24 -10.34
CA SER A 59 14.98 0.81 -11.21
C SER A 59 13.78 1.53 -10.58
N LEU A 60 13.94 2.85 -10.39
CA LEU A 60 12.84 3.71 -9.94
C LEU A 60 11.71 3.81 -10.97
N GLN A 61 11.99 3.67 -12.27
CA GLN A 61 10.94 3.70 -13.29
C GLN A 61 9.93 2.57 -13.10
N TRP A 62 10.42 1.35 -12.83
CA TRP A 62 9.56 0.21 -12.52
C TRP A 62 8.82 0.41 -11.18
N ALA A 63 9.47 1.03 -10.19
CA ALA A 63 8.85 1.35 -8.91
C ALA A 63 7.66 2.31 -9.09
N HIS A 64 7.85 3.38 -9.86
CA HIS A 64 6.81 4.34 -10.21
C HIS A 64 5.63 3.67 -10.91
N LEU A 65 5.89 2.81 -11.90
CA LEU A 65 4.84 2.07 -12.59
C LEU A 65 4.04 1.17 -11.65
N ALA A 66 4.69 0.48 -10.71
CA ALA A 66 4.00 -0.34 -9.72
C ALA A 66 3.03 0.48 -8.86
N ILE A 67 3.49 1.63 -8.33
CA ILE A 67 2.67 2.55 -7.55
C ILE A 67 1.49 3.09 -8.37
N ARG A 68 1.74 3.50 -9.62
CA ARG A 68 0.68 3.99 -10.53
C ARG A 68 -0.43 2.97 -10.74
N VAL A 69 -0.10 1.67 -10.83
CA VAL A 69 -1.09 0.60 -10.96
C VAL A 69 -1.93 0.46 -9.69
N TYR A 70 -1.30 0.49 -8.50
CA TYR A 70 -2.04 0.48 -7.23
C TYR A 70 -3.00 1.67 -7.12
N GLU A 71 -2.52 2.89 -7.39
CA GLU A 71 -3.32 4.10 -7.35
C GLU A 71 -4.51 4.03 -8.32
N TYR A 72 -4.28 3.56 -9.54
CA TYR A 72 -5.34 3.38 -10.52
C TYR A 72 -6.43 2.42 -10.00
N ARG A 73 -6.02 1.26 -9.47
CA ARG A 73 -6.97 0.27 -8.98
C ARG A 73 -7.73 0.77 -7.75
N ALA A 74 -7.06 1.48 -6.85
CA ALA A 74 -7.67 2.04 -5.64
C ALA A 74 -8.76 3.09 -5.94
N ARG A 75 -8.66 3.84 -7.04
CA ARG A 75 -9.67 4.84 -7.45
C ARG A 75 -11.01 4.23 -7.87
N SER A 76 -11.01 3.00 -8.37
CA SER A 76 -12.20 2.30 -8.87
C SER A 76 -12.68 1.17 -7.95
N ALA A 77 -11.99 0.93 -6.84
CA ALA A 77 -12.33 -0.08 -5.86
C ALA A 77 -13.45 0.37 -4.92
N ASP A 78 -14.20 -0.59 -4.37
CA ASP A 78 -15.08 -0.31 -3.25
C ASP A 78 -14.28 0.03 -1.97
N LYS A 79 -14.97 0.39 -0.88
CA LYS A 79 -14.33 0.88 0.34
C LYS A 79 -13.34 -0.13 0.95
N ASP A 80 -13.71 -1.41 1.00
CA ASP A 80 -12.91 -2.43 1.68
C ASP A 80 -11.74 -2.88 0.78
N GLU A 81 -11.99 -3.04 -0.51
CA GLU A 81 -10.94 -3.33 -1.49
C GLU A 81 -9.93 -2.17 -1.56
N ARG A 82 -10.39 -0.92 -1.52
CA ARG A 82 -9.54 0.27 -1.53
C ARG A 82 -8.59 0.31 -0.32
N ASP A 83 -9.07 0.01 0.88
CA ASP A 83 -8.23 -0.02 2.09
C ASP A 83 -7.11 -1.07 1.97
N SER A 84 -7.44 -2.24 1.42
CA SER A 84 -6.47 -3.31 1.15
C SER A 84 -5.42 -2.90 0.10
N LEU A 85 -5.85 -2.24 -0.97
CA LEU A 85 -4.97 -1.74 -2.03
C LEU A 85 -4.03 -0.65 -1.52
N LEU A 86 -4.54 0.31 -0.74
CA LEU A 86 -3.72 1.37 -0.13
C LEU A 86 -2.69 0.77 0.84
N CYS A 87 -3.06 -0.21 1.66
CA CYS A 87 -2.11 -0.91 2.51
C CYS A 87 -1.01 -1.62 1.69
N SER A 88 -1.38 -2.23 0.56
CA SER A 88 -0.44 -2.92 -0.33
C SER A 88 0.50 -1.94 -1.02
N GLU A 89 -0.03 -0.84 -1.55
CA GLU A 89 0.75 0.27 -2.11
C GLU A 89 1.77 0.79 -1.10
N MET A 90 1.34 1.09 0.13
CA MET A 90 2.21 1.64 1.16
C MET A 90 3.28 0.65 1.61
N ARG A 91 2.96 -0.65 1.66
CA ARG A 91 3.97 -1.69 1.91
C ARG A 91 5.06 -1.69 0.83
N VAL A 92 4.67 -1.57 -0.44
CA VAL A 92 5.59 -1.50 -1.57
C VAL A 92 6.41 -0.20 -1.51
N ARG A 93 5.78 0.94 -1.23
CA ARG A 93 6.44 2.24 -1.06
C ARG A 93 7.47 2.22 0.06
N VAL A 94 7.11 1.70 1.24
CA VAL A 94 8.04 1.46 2.36
C VAL A 94 9.20 0.59 1.91
N HIS A 95 8.94 -0.48 1.16
CA HIS A 95 10.01 -1.34 0.67
C HIS A 95 10.96 -0.60 -0.28
N PHE A 96 10.44 0.24 -1.18
CA PHE A 96 11.25 1.08 -2.06
C PHE A 96 12.08 2.12 -1.29
N ILE A 97 11.49 2.81 -0.31
CA ILE A 97 12.23 3.73 0.56
C ILE A 97 13.41 3.02 1.25
N LYS A 98 13.20 1.79 1.72
CA LYS A 98 14.27 1.01 2.36
C LYS A 98 15.40 0.62 1.40
N GLN A 99 15.09 0.43 0.12
CA GLN A 99 16.05 -0.05 -0.88
C GLN A 99 16.76 1.07 -1.63
N PHE A 100 16.05 2.16 -1.94
CA PHE A 100 16.55 3.28 -2.71
C PHE A 100 16.91 4.50 -1.85
N GLY A 101 16.52 4.50 -0.57
CA GLY A 101 16.70 5.61 0.34
C GLY A 101 15.57 6.64 0.26
N LEU A 102 15.65 7.64 1.13
CA LEU A 102 14.72 8.76 1.17
C LEU A 102 15.03 9.78 0.08
N SER A 103 13.99 10.32 -0.56
CA SER A 103 14.10 11.49 -1.42
C SER A 103 12.86 12.34 -1.28
N LYS A 104 13.03 13.65 -1.06
CA LYS A 104 11.92 14.63 -1.06
C LYS A 104 11.55 15.09 -2.47
N GLU A 105 12.43 14.88 -3.44
CA GLU A 105 12.21 15.26 -4.83
C GLU A 105 11.38 14.21 -5.57
N ASP A 106 11.44 12.96 -5.10
CA ASP A 106 10.67 11.84 -5.64
C ASP A 106 9.56 11.46 -4.64
N GLY A 107 8.31 11.79 -4.99
CA GLY A 107 7.15 11.48 -4.14
C GLY A 107 7.02 9.99 -3.78
N LEU A 108 7.56 9.07 -4.60
CA LEU A 108 7.61 7.64 -4.29
C LEU A 108 8.47 7.35 -3.05
N LEU A 109 9.56 8.10 -2.88
CA LEU A 109 10.54 7.92 -1.81
C LEU A 109 10.37 8.93 -0.66
N ASP A 110 9.30 9.72 -0.68
CA ASP A 110 9.02 10.69 0.37
C ASP A 110 8.36 10.00 1.57
N ILE A 111 9.04 10.07 2.72
CA ILE A 111 8.54 9.58 4.00
C ILE A 111 7.25 10.28 4.43
N ASN A 112 7.07 11.56 4.06
CA ASN A 112 5.87 12.30 4.42
C ASN A 112 4.62 11.67 3.81
N THR A 113 4.71 11.10 2.60
CA THR A 113 3.57 10.39 2.00
C THR A 113 3.13 9.20 2.85
N VAL A 114 4.09 8.44 3.38
CA VAL A 114 3.80 7.27 4.24
C VAL A 114 3.25 7.71 5.60
N VAL A 115 3.83 8.75 6.19
CA VAL A 115 3.37 9.29 7.48
C VAL A 115 1.97 9.88 7.38
N SER A 116 1.71 10.74 6.39
CA SER A 116 0.39 11.33 6.16
C SER A 116 -0.65 10.26 5.92
N TRP A 117 -0.36 9.27 5.06
CA TRP A 117 -1.26 8.14 4.85
C TRP A 117 -1.59 7.43 6.17
N PHE A 118 -0.59 7.12 7.00
CA PHE A 118 -0.80 6.43 8.26
C PHE A 118 -1.70 7.23 9.20
N MET A 119 -1.45 8.53 9.34
CA MET A 119 -2.21 9.41 10.23
C MET A 119 -3.64 9.64 9.72
N GLU A 120 -3.82 9.87 8.42
CA GLU A 120 -5.12 10.10 7.78
C GLU A 120 -6.02 8.85 7.78
N ASN A 121 -5.43 7.66 7.81
CA ASN A 121 -6.17 6.38 7.80
C ASN A 121 -6.27 5.76 9.19
N THR A 122 -5.94 6.50 10.26
CA THR A 122 -6.12 6.06 11.64
C THR A 122 -7.30 6.81 12.27
N ASP A 123 -8.51 6.29 12.06
CA ASP A 123 -9.80 6.93 12.41
C ASP A 123 -10.09 7.06 13.93
N CYS A 124 -9.08 6.90 14.79
CA CYS A 124 -9.25 6.97 16.25
C CYS A 124 -8.04 7.62 16.92
N SER A 125 -8.25 8.10 18.15
CA SER A 125 -7.15 8.66 18.93
C SER A 125 -6.27 7.55 19.52
N LEU A 126 -4.99 7.88 19.71
CA LEU A 126 -4.04 7.01 20.40
C LEU A 126 -4.51 6.66 21.82
N GLU A 127 -5.14 7.61 22.52
CA GLU A 127 -5.67 7.41 23.86
C GLU A 127 -6.83 6.40 23.88
N TRP A 128 -7.76 6.51 22.93
CA TRP A 128 -8.83 5.53 22.77
C TRP A 128 -8.25 4.14 22.49
N ALA A 129 -7.30 4.05 21.56
CA ALA A 129 -6.69 2.77 21.20
C ALA A 129 -5.97 2.13 22.40
N LYS A 130 -5.24 2.92 23.21
CA LYS A 130 -4.63 2.46 24.47
C LYS A 130 -5.67 1.90 25.42
N ASN A 131 -6.71 2.68 25.73
CA ASN A 131 -7.76 2.28 26.66
C ASN A 131 -8.47 0.99 26.22
N VAL A 132 -8.80 0.87 24.94
CA VAL A 132 -9.52 -0.30 24.42
C VAL A 132 -8.60 -1.52 24.27
N SER A 133 -7.32 -1.32 23.93
CA SER A 133 -6.35 -2.41 23.77
C SER A 133 -5.96 -3.08 25.09
N ASP A 134 -5.99 -2.33 26.19
CA ASP A 134 -5.69 -2.89 27.51
C ASP A 134 -6.71 -3.95 27.89
N ASN A 135 -6.22 -5.17 28.12
CA ASN A 135 -7.03 -6.36 28.43
C ASN A 135 -8.18 -6.60 27.43
N TRP A 136 -7.97 -6.31 26.14
CA TRP A 136 -9.04 -6.38 25.13
C TRP A 136 -9.75 -7.74 25.08
N LEU A 137 -9.05 -8.85 25.35
CA LEU A 137 -9.65 -10.19 25.34
C LEU A 137 -10.67 -10.36 26.47
N ASP A 138 -10.35 -9.90 27.67
CA ASP A 138 -11.24 -9.91 28.83
C ASP A 138 -12.44 -8.97 28.60
N LYS A 139 -12.19 -7.77 28.06
CA LYS A 139 -13.24 -6.81 27.69
C LYS A 139 -14.20 -7.38 26.64
N LEU A 140 -13.69 -8.11 25.66
CA LEU A 140 -14.51 -8.78 24.65
C LEU A 140 -15.36 -9.89 25.27
N GLN A 141 -14.77 -10.71 26.15
CA GLN A 141 -15.49 -11.79 26.85
C GLN A 141 -16.60 -11.26 27.77
N LYS A 142 -16.38 -10.11 28.40
CA LYS A 142 -17.37 -9.41 29.23
C LYS A 142 -18.39 -8.59 28.44
N GLY A 143 -18.22 -8.47 27.12
CA GLY A 143 -19.10 -7.68 26.25
C GLY A 143 -18.91 -6.16 26.38
N GLU A 144 -17.81 -5.70 26.96
CA GLU A 144 -17.48 -4.28 27.10
C GLU A 144 -17.01 -3.65 25.78
N ILE A 145 -16.48 -4.47 24.87
CA ILE A 145 -16.10 -4.08 23.51
C ILE A 145 -16.65 -5.09 22.51
N THR A 146 -16.80 -4.66 21.26
CA THR A 146 -17.42 -5.46 20.20
C THR A 146 -16.40 -6.08 19.25
N ILE A 147 -16.83 -7.02 18.39
CA ILE A 147 -15.99 -7.59 17.34
C ILE A 147 -15.52 -6.51 16.34
N GLU A 148 -16.37 -5.52 16.06
CA GLU A 148 -16.04 -4.38 15.20
C GLU A 148 -14.89 -3.56 15.80
N THR A 149 -14.89 -3.40 17.12
CA THR A 149 -13.81 -2.74 17.86
C THR A 149 -12.49 -3.50 17.68
N ILE A 150 -12.52 -4.83 17.80
CA ILE A 150 -11.33 -5.68 17.57
C ILE A 150 -10.85 -5.56 16.11
N ASN A 151 -11.77 -5.55 15.15
CA ASN A 151 -11.42 -5.39 13.75
C ASN A 151 -10.78 -4.03 13.47
N ALA A 152 -11.24 -2.95 14.12
CA ALA A 152 -10.61 -1.64 14.04
C ALA A 152 -9.18 -1.67 14.60
N LEU A 153 -8.96 -2.28 15.77
CA LEU A 153 -7.61 -2.42 16.35
C LEU A 153 -6.67 -3.24 15.45
N ARG A 154 -7.17 -4.33 14.83
CA ARG A 154 -6.38 -5.12 13.87
C ARG A 154 -6.00 -4.31 12.64
N LYS A 155 -6.91 -3.48 12.10
CA LYS A 155 -6.60 -2.58 10.98
C LYS A 155 -5.47 -1.61 11.35
N ILE A 156 -5.54 -1.02 12.54
CA ILE A 156 -4.49 -0.13 13.06
C ILE A 156 -3.15 -0.89 13.17
N LYS A 157 -3.14 -2.09 13.77
CA LYS A 157 -1.93 -2.91 13.89
C LYS A 157 -1.32 -3.25 12.53
N ASN A 158 -2.14 -3.56 11.53
CA ASN A 158 -1.67 -3.83 10.17
C ASN A 158 -0.99 -2.60 9.55
N ARG A 159 -1.54 -1.40 9.74
CA ARG A 159 -0.93 -0.15 9.28
C ARG A 159 0.36 0.18 10.04
N ILE A 160 0.37 -0.03 11.36
CA ILE A 160 1.58 0.11 12.17
C ILE A 160 2.69 -0.81 11.66
N ASN A 161 2.37 -2.07 11.36
CA ASN A 161 3.35 -3.03 10.84
C ASN A 161 3.98 -2.60 9.51
N ILE A 162 3.28 -1.82 8.68
CA ILE A 162 3.83 -1.26 7.45
C ILE A 162 4.89 -0.20 7.79
N VAL A 163 4.56 0.77 8.63
CA VAL A 163 5.47 1.90 8.95
C VAL A 163 6.59 1.52 9.92
N LYS A 164 6.38 0.51 10.77
CA LYS A 164 7.33 0.09 11.82
C LYS A 164 8.72 -0.24 11.28
N SER A 165 8.81 -0.77 10.07
CA SER A 165 10.11 -1.12 9.47
C SER A 165 10.96 0.09 9.07
N LEU A 166 10.37 1.30 9.06
CA LEU A 166 11.08 2.57 8.84
C LEU A 166 11.67 3.12 10.14
N ASP A 167 11.05 2.84 11.30
CA ASP A 167 11.57 3.22 12.63
C ASP A 167 12.93 2.58 12.90
N SER A 168 13.10 1.30 12.56
CA SER A 168 14.38 0.60 12.74
C SER A 168 15.53 1.17 11.91
N LEU A 169 15.24 2.02 10.92
CA LEU A 169 16.22 2.70 10.07
C LEU A 169 16.44 4.17 10.48
N GLY A 170 15.78 4.64 11.55
CA GLY A 170 15.83 6.05 11.99
C GLY A 170 15.03 7.00 11.12
N PHE A 171 14.31 6.51 10.11
CA PHE A 171 13.55 7.37 9.19
C PHE A 171 12.34 8.04 9.83
N LEU A 172 11.96 7.59 11.05
CA LEU A 172 10.84 8.13 11.81
C LEU A 172 11.25 9.04 12.99
N ASP A 173 12.53 9.41 13.10
CA ASP A 173 13.02 10.24 14.22
C ASP A 173 12.32 11.60 14.32
N GLY A 174 11.87 12.15 13.19
CA GLY A 174 11.10 13.40 13.11
C GLY A 174 9.59 13.28 13.35
N TYR A 175 9.07 12.07 13.61
CA TYR A 175 7.63 11.78 13.69
C TYR A 175 7.26 11.07 15.00
N PRO A 176 7.38 11.76 16.15
CA PRO A 176 7.15 11.15 17.47
C PRO A 176 5.74 10.58 17.62
N GLU A 177 4.73 11.17 16.98
CA GLU A 177 3.35 10.69 16.96
C GLU A 177 3.21 9.29 16.35
N VAL A 178 3.90 9.01 15.23
CA VAL A 178 3.90 7.67 14.62
C VAL A 178 4.62 6.66 15.51
N ARG A 179 5.72 7.08 16.15
CA ARG A 179 6.49 6.22 17.07
C ARG A 179 5.68 5.84 18.31
N GLN A 180 4.81 6.72 18.80
CA GLN A 180 3.89 6.39 19.90
C GLN A 180 2.89 5.30 19.50
N TRP A 181 2.39 5.30 18.26
CA TRP A 181 1.57 4.22 17.73
C TRP A 181 2.37 2.92 17.59
N ILE A 182 3.63 2.98 17.12
CA ILE A 182 4.51 1.81 17.02
C ILE A 182 4.71 1.15 18.40
N ALA A 183 4.89 1.95 19.45
CA ALA A 183 5.01 1.46 20.82
C ALA A 183 3.75 0.72 21.32
N LEU A 184 2.57 1.07 20.80
CA LEU A 184 1.31 0.39 21.13
C LEU A 184 1.16 -0.98 20.44
N SER A 185 1.91 -1.25 19.38
CA SER A 185 1.71 -2.41 18.49
C SER A 185 1.65 -3.77 19.18
N SER A 186 2.41 -3.97 20.27
CA SER A 186 2.45 -5.22 21.01
C SER A 186 1.22 -5.46 21.88
N GLN A 187 0.42 -4.43 22.15
CA GLN A 187 -0.80 -4.49 22.97
C GLN A 187 -2.05 -4.69 22.11
N LEU A 188 -1.95 -4.43 20.80
CA LEU A 188 -3.06 -4.61 19.86
C LEU A 188 -3.27 -6.11 19.53
N PRO A 189 -4.52 -6.56 19.30
CA PRO A 189 -4.86 -7.90 18.82
C PRO A 189 -4.13 -8.28 17.53
#